data_AF-A0A7Y0XX33-F1
#
_entry.id   AF-A0A7Y0XX33-F1
#
_cell.length_a   1.000
_cell.length_b   1.000
_cell.length_c   1.000
_cell.angle_alpha   90.00
_cell.angle_beta   90.00
_cell.angle_gamma   90.00
#
_symmetry.space_group_name_H-M   'P 1'
#
loop_
_entity.id
_entity.type
_entity.pdbx_description
1 polymer ?
#
loop_
_entity_poly.entity_id
_entity_poly.type
_entity_poly.pdbx_seq_one_letter_code
_entity_poly.pdbx_strand_id
1 'polypeptide(L)' 'MPNYYVVMADVIASRSRDPQQLMREFENLVGTANTVFSEGILSPLTITLGDEFQGVLSTLLDAVKVLIWLEDARTWAF' A
#
# COMPACT_ATOMS: atom_id res chain seq x y z
N MET A 1 -17.44 9.26 18.41
CA MET A 1 -16.01 9.05 18.10
C MET A 1 -15.89 8.82 16.60
N PRO A 2 -14.94 9.43 15.88
CA PRO A 2 -14.74 9.12 14.47
C PRO A 2 -14.23 7.68 14.30
N ASN A 3 -14.65 7.01 13.23
CA ASN A 3 -14.14 5.70 12.84
C ASN A 3 -12.90 5.90 11.98
N TYR A 4 -11.84 5.13 12.25
CA TYR A 4 -10.62 5.11 11.45
C TYR A 4 -10.46 3.74 10.80
N TYR A 5 -9.98 3.73 9.56
CA TYR A 5 -9.83 2.51 8.77
C TYR A 5 -8.35 2.23 8.55
N VAL A 6 -7.90 1.06 8.99
CA VAL A 6 -6.51 0.64 8.83
C VAL A 6 -6.42 -0.28 7.61
N VAL A 7 -5.48 0.03 6.72
CA VAL A 7 -5.07 -0.88 5.64
C VAL A 7 -3.70 -1.42 6.02
N MET A 8 -3.55 -2.73 6.02
CA MET A 8 -2.29 -3.43 6.26
C MET A 8 -2.19 -4.60 5.28
N ALA A 9 -1.01 -4.81 4.69
CA ALA A 9 -0.77 -5.93 3.80
C ALA A 9 0.70 -6.36 3.80
N ASP A 10 0.95 -7.54 3.22
CA ASP A 10 2.25 -8.20 3.11
C ASP A 10 2.49 -8.68 1.66
N VAL A 11 3.75 -8.68 1.20
CA VAL A 11 4.10 -9.19 -0.13
C VAL A 11 4.28 -10.70 -0.12
N ILE A 12 3.32 -11.39 -0.74
CA ILE A 12 3.39 -12.83 -0.93
C ILE A 12 4.64 -13.23 -1.75
N ALA A 13 5.36 -14.25 -1.26
CA ALA A 13 6.54 -14.85 -1.90
C ALA A 13 7.76 -13.91 -2.09
N SER A 14 7.85 -12.84 -1.30
CA SER A 14 8.97 -11.89 -1.25
C SER A 14 10.36 -12.57 -1.20
N ARG A 15 10.49 -13.65 -0.42
CA ARG A 15 11.75 -14.40 -0.22
C ARG A 15 12.34 -15.04 -1.48
N SER A 16 11.53 -15.20 -2.53
CA SER A 16 11.95 -15.79 -3.80
C SER A 16 12.43 -14.76 -4.83
N ARG A 17 12.33 -13.47 -4.51
CA ARG A 17 12.69 -12.34 -5.39
C ARG A 17 14.01 -11.71 -4.96
N ASP A 18 14.64 -10.99 -5.88
CA ASP A 18 15.78 -10.14 -5.55
C ASP A 18 15.34 -9.06 -4.53
N PRO A 19 15.95 -8.99 -3.34
CA PRO A 19 15.49 -8.08 -2.29
C PRO A 19 15.54 -6.60 -2.67
N GLN A 20 16.55 -6.19 -3.45
CA GLN A 20 16.73 -4.77 -3.82
C GLN A 20 15.74 -4.35 -4.89
N GLN A 21 15.47 -5.22 -5.86
CA GLN A 21 14.43 -4.99 -6.85
C GLN A 21 13.05 -4.95 -6.20
N LEU A 22 12.74 -5.93 -5.36
CA LEU A 22 11.47 -5.98 -4.64
C LEU A 22 11.24 -4.71 -3.82
N MET A 23 12.25 -4.27 -3.05
CA MET A 23 12.11 -3.10 -2.21
C MET A 23 11.86 -1.84 -3.04
N ARG A 24 12.58 -1.66 -4.16
CA ARG A 24 12.38 -0.50 -5.06
C ARG A 24 10.99 -0.47 -5.68
N GLU A 25 10.52 -1.61 -6.20
CA GLU A 25 9.18 -1.72 -6.78
C GLU A 25 8.10 -1.47 -5.72
N PHE A 26 8.30 -1.99 -4.51
CA PHE A 26 7.38 -1.85 -3.41
C PHE A 26 7.31 -0.42 -2.87
N GLU A 27 8.45 0.24 -2.68
CA GLU A 27 8.52 1.67 -2.34
C GLU A 27 7.82 2.54 -3.38
N ASN A 28 8.03 2.26 -4.67
CA ASN A 28 7.37 3.00 -5.75
C ASN A 28 5.86 2.81 -5.72
N LEU A 29 5.38 1.58 -5.54
CA LEU A 29 3.95 1.27 -5.49
C LEU A 29 3.28 1.99 -4.31
N VAL A 30 3.86 1.85 -3.11
CA VAL A 30 3.35 2.48 -1.88
C VAL A 30 3.40 4.01 -1.98
N GLY A 31 4.50 4.57 -2.50
CA GLY A 31 4.65 6.01 -2.72
C GLY A 31 3.64 6.57 -3.73
N THR A 32 3.35 5.82 -4.78
CA THR A 32 2.33 6.18 -5.78
C THR A 32 0.94 6.15 -5.16
N ALA A 33 0.60 5.10 -4.40
CA ALA A 33 -0.67 5.03 -3.68
C ALA A 33 -0.86 6.22 -2.72
N ASN A 34 0.18 6.56 -1.96
CA ASN A 34 0.16 7.74 -1.07
C ASN A 34 -0.11 9.05 -1.81
N THR A 35 0.39 9.17 -3.05
CA THR A 35 0.16 10.35 -3.88
C THR A 35 -1.28 10.38 -4.43
N VAL A 36 -1.74 9.26 -4.99
CA VAL A 36 -3.07 9.09 -5.60
C VAL A 36 -4.19 9.30 -4.58
N PHE A 37 -4.01 8.82 -3.34
CA PHE A 37 -5.03 8.85 -2.29
C PHE A 37 -4.73 9.86 -1.17
N SER A 38 -3.85 10.83 -1.42
CA SER A 38 -3.36 11.79 -0.41
C SER A 38 -4.48 12.50 0.38
N GLU A 39 -5.61 12.83 -0.25
CA GLU A 39 -6.76 13.47 0.41
C GLU A 39 -7.50 12.55 1.41
N GLY A 40 -7.48 11.24 1.17
CA GLY A 40 -8.18 10.23 1.99
C GLY A 40 -7.31 9.63 3.11
N ILE A 41 -6.01 9.92 3.10
CA ILE A 41 -5.02 9.35 4.00
C ILE A 41 -4.85 10.23 5.24
N LEU A 42 -5.12 9.64 6.41
CA LEU A 42 -4.86 10.25 7.72
C LEU A 42 -3.45 9.94 8.22
N SER A 43 -2.94 8.75 7.91
CA SER A 43 -1.56 8.34 8.14
C SER A 43 -1.06 7.60 6.89
N PRO A 44 0.04 8.04 6.27
CA PRO A 44 0.57 7.44 5.04
C PRO A 44 0.76 5.93 5.13
N LEU A 45 0.54 5.25 4.00
CA LEU A 45 0.98 3.88 3.80
C LEU A 45 2.50 3.85 3.96
N THR A 46 2.97 3.16 4.99
CA THR A 46 4.37 3.13 5.39
C THR A 46 4.83 1.69 5.42
N ILE A 47 5.92 1.40 4.73
CA ILE A 47 6.60 0.11 4.82
C ILE A 47 7.22 0.01 6.21
N THR A 48 6.91 -1.07 6.93
CA THR A 48 7.32 -1.25 8.32
C THR A 48 8.58 -2.10 8.43
N LEU A 49 8.45 -3.40 8.15
CA LEU A 49 9.53 -4.36 8.27
C LEU A 49 9.46 -5.31 7.06
N GLY A 50 10.52 -5.30 6.24
CA GLY A 50 10.60 -6.17 5.07
C GLY A 50 9.55 -5.83 4.01
N ASP A 51 8.58 -6.72 3.86
CA ASP A 51 7.52 -6.76 2.86
C ASP A 51 6.15 -6.28 3.35
N GLU A 52 6.07 -5.80 4.59
CA GLU A 52 4.83 -5.31 5.17
C GLU A 52 4.66 -3.79 4.99
N PHE A 53 3.41 -3.34 4.76
CA PHE A 53 3.05 -1.93 4.88
C PHE A 53 1.73 -1.75 5.64
N GLN A 54 1.55 -0.56 6.22
CA GLN A 54 0.30 -0.16 6.87
C GLN A 54 0.02 1.34 6.75
N GLY A 55 -1.24 1.75 6.81
CA GLY A 55 -1.63 3.15 6.94
C GLY A 55 -3.09 3.33 7.37
N VAL A 56 -3.51 4.59 7.55
CA VAL A 56 -4.83 4.94 8.10
C VAL A 56 -5.58 5.85 7.14
N LEU A 57 -6.83 5.49 6.85
CA LEU A 57 -7.74 6.18 5.94
C LEU A 57 -8.92 6.80 6.69
N SER A 58 -9.45 7.89 6.15
CA SER A 58 -10.56 8.65 6.73
C SER A 58 -11.92 7.98 6.53
N THR A 59 -12.07 7.15 5.50
CA THR A 59 -13.33 6.43 5.19
C THR A 59 -13.10 4.99 4.74
N LEU A 60 -14.13 4.15 4.89
CA LEU A 60 -14.13 2.78 4.36
C LEU A 60 -13.97 2.78 2.84
N LEU A 61 -14.60 3.74 2.16
CA LEU A 61 -14.53 3.86 0.71
C LEU A 61 -13.09 4.10 0.25
N ASP A 62 -12.34 4.97 0.93
CA ASP A 62 -10.95 5.25 0.59
C ASP A 62 -10.06 4.03 0.86
N ALA A 63 -10.30 3.31 1.96
CA ALA A 63 -9.60 2.05 2.25
C ALA A 63 -9.84 1.00 1.16
N VAL A 64 -11.10 0.81 0.71
CA VAL A 64 -11.44 -0.14 -0.36
C VAL A 64 -10.84 0.29 -1.70
N LYS A 65 -10.87 1.59 -2.03
CA LYS A 65 -10.24 2.12 -3.25
C LYS A 65 -8.75 1.87 -3.28
N VAL A 66 -8.05 2.09 -2.16
CA VAL A 66 -6.61 1.78 -2.03
C VAL A 66 -6.36 0.30 -2.28
N LEU A 67 -7.14 -0.60 -1.65
CA LEU A 67 -6.99 -2.05 -1.84
C LEU A 67 -7.17 -2.48 -3.30
N ILE A 68 -8.24 -2.02 -3.95
CA ILE A 68 -8.52 -2.32 -5.36
C ILE A 68 -7.42 -1.75 -6.26
N TRP A 69 -7.00 -0.51 -6.01
CA TRP A 69 -5.95 0.12 -6.80
C TRP A 69 -4.61 -0.60 -6.70
N LEU A 70 -4.23 -1.08 -5.51
CA LEU A 70 -3.01 -1.86 -5.31
C LEU A 70 -3.05 -3.22 -6.04
N GLU A 71 -4.21 -3.87 -6.07
CA GLU A 71 -4.42 -5.11 -6.83
C GLU A 71 -4.32 -4.85 -8.35
N ASP A 72 -4.96 -3.80 -8.84
CA ASP A 72 -4.95 -3.45 -10.26
C ASP A 72 -3.58 -2.97 -10.74
N ALA A 73 -2.84 -2.24 -9.89
CA ALA A 73 -1.48 -1.75 -10.20
C ALA A 73 -0.52 -2.91 -10.52
N ARG A 74 -0.76 -4.11 -9.96
CA ARG A 74 -0.02 -5.33 -10.31
C ARG A 74 -0.21 -5.76 -11.77
N THR A 75 -1.35 -5.43 -12.37
CA THR A 75 -1.72 -5.85 -13.74
C THR A 75 -0.99 -5.02 -14.81
N TRP A 76 -0.45 -3.86 -14.43
CA TRP A 76 0.33 -2.97 -15.30
C TRP A 76 1.85 -3.13 -15.15
N ALA A 77 2.31 -4.03 -14.28
CA ALA A 77 3.72 -4.19 -13.90
C ALA A 77 4.41 -5.43 -14.52
N PHE A 78 3.78 -6.11 -15.49
CA PHE A 78 4.34 -7.26 -16.22
C PHE A 78 4.24 -7.07 -17.73
#